data_AF-A0A5T1BU82-F1
#
_entry.id   AF-A0A5T1BU82-F1
#
_cell.length_a   1.000
_cell.length_b   1.000
_cell.length_c   1.000
_cell.angle_alpha   90.00
_cell.angle_beta   90.00
_cell.angle_gamma   90.00
#
_symmetry.space_group_name_H-M   'P 1'
#
loop_
_entity.id
_entity.type
_entity.pdbx_description
1 polymer ?
#
loop_
_entity_poly.entity_id
_entity_poly.type
_entity_poly.pdbx_seq_one_letter_code
_entity_poly.pdbx_strand_id
1 'polypeptide(L)'
;IDLNRYKFALDEEGRIIWALYDDIEKGKLKDPRDIDSTPESRKEFDHYMDGYKNGMATRFDVDIRNERDERSAKLTMDTLVLSAKLAALTPPQGYPNAPRYYSPERLEIIYKRHKLDKLLDPRIPAIYRYNFPEDLRVKILAYAKEHNIKE
;
A
#
# COMPACT_ATOMS: atom_id res chain seq x y z
N ILE A 1 -4.09 -2.47 -21.00
CA ILE A 1 -3.39 -2.05 -19.76
C ILE A 1 -3.31 -3.28 -18.86
N ASP A 2 -2.14 -3.62 -18.34
CA ASP A 2 -2.03 -4.72 -17.38
C ASP A 2 -2.31 -4.17 -15.97
N LEU A 3 -3.45 -4.56 -15.40
CA LEU A 3 -3.93 -4.10 -14.09
C LEU A 3 -3.01 -4.52 -12.95
N ASN A 4 -2.27 -5.62 -13.12
CA ASN A 4 -1.30 -6.13 -12.15
C ASN A 4 0.02 -5.35 -12.19
N ARG A 5 0.49 -4.98 -13.39
CA ARG A 5 1.69 -4.16 -13.58
C ARG A 5 1.61 -2.83 -12.82
N TYR A 6 0.43 -2.21 -12.80
CA TYR A 6 0.19 -0.95 -12.09
C TYR A 6 -0.41 -1.12 -10.69
N LYS A 7 -0.68 -2.37 -10.26
CA LYS A 7 -1.25 -2.72 -8.95
C LYS A 7 -2.61 -2.06 -8.66
N PHE A 8 -3.42 -1.84 -9.68
CA PHE A 8 -4.78 -1.28 -9.50
C PHE A 8 -5.74 -2.29 -8.88
N ALA A 9 -5.52 -3.57 -9.18
CA ALA A 9 -6.47 -4.65 -8.92
C ALA A 9 -5.80 -5.84 -8.23
N LEU A 10 -4.79 -5.59 -7.39
CA LEU A 10 -3.98 -6.67 -6.81
C LEU A 10 -4.77 -7.52 -5.80
N ASP A 11 -5.71 -6.89 -5.10
CA ASP A 11 -6.54 -7.51 -4.06
C ASP A 11 -7.98 -7.00 -4.13
N GLU A 12 -8.63 -7.10 -5.30
CA GLU A 12 -9.98 -6.55 -5.51
C GLU A 12 -11.02 -7.10 -4.53
N GLU A 13 -10.88 -8.37 -4.16
CA GLU A 13 -11.76 -9.07 -3.22
C GLU A 13 -11.32 -8.89 -1.75
N GLY A 14 -10.20 -8.21 -1.49
CA GLY A 14 -9.67 -7.99 -0.14
C GLY A 14 -9.08 -9.24 0.54
N ARG A 15 -8.86 -10.34 -0.20
CA ARG A 15 -8.43 -11.64 0.34
C ARG A 15 -7.10 -11.56 1.07
N ILE A 16 -6.15 -10.79 0.53
CA ILE A 16 -4.83 -10.62 1.15
C ILE A 16 -4.97 -9.88 2.48
N ILE A 17 -5.76 -8.79 2.49
CA ILE A 17 -5.99 -8.01 3.71
C ILE A 17 -6.73 -8.81 4.78
N TRP A 18 -7.77 -9.56 4.41
CA TRP A 18 -8.50 -10.41 5.36
C TRP A 18 -7.65 -11.54 5.94
N ALA A 19 -6.78 -12.16 5.13
CA ALA A 19 -5.85 -13.18 5.61
C ALA A 19 -4.85 -12.62 6.63
N LEU A 20 -4.32 -11.42 6.38
CA LEU A 20 -3.43 -10.73 7.32
C LEU A 20 -4.15 -10.39 8.64
N TYR A 21 -5.40 -9.90 8.58
CA TYR A 21 -6.19 -9.63 9.78
C TYR A 21 -6.48 -10.89 10.59
N ASP A 22 -6.87 -11.98 9.93
CA ASP A 22 -7.15 -13.27 10.58
C ASP A 22 -5.91 -13.82 11.31
N ASP A 23 -4.72 -13.72 10.70
CA ASP A 23 -3.48 -14.14 11.35
C ASP A 23 -3.07 -13.22 12.52
N ILE A 24 -3.37 -11.92 12.45
CA ILE A 24 -3.20 -10.98 13.57
C ILE A 24 -4.14 -11.34 14.72
N GLU A 25 -5.44 -11.53 14.43
CA GLU A 25 -6.44 -11.88 15.46
C GLU A 25 -6.12 -13.20 16.15
N LYS A 26 -5.56 -14.16 15.41
CA LYS A 26 -5.09 -15.45 15.95
C LYS A 26 -3.76 -15.36 16.69
N GLY A 27 -3.13 -14.19 16.74
CA GLY A 27 -1.84 -13.95 17.37
C GLY A 27 -0.65 -14.61 16.66
N LYS A 28 -0.81 -15.05 15.41
CA LYS A 28 0.29 -15.59 14.61
C LYS A 28 1.19 -14.48 14.07
N LEU A 29 0.62 -13.31 13.81
CA LEU A 29 1.33 -12.12 13.37
C LEU A 29 1.09 -10.97 14.34
N LYS A 30 2.12 -10.16 14.55
CA LYS A 30 1.99 -8.90 15.28
C LYS A 30 1.58 -7.79 14.31
N ASP A 31 0.64 -6.93 14.71
CA ASP A 31 0.29 -5.76 13.89
C ASP A 31 1.49 -4.79 13.87
N PRO A 32 2.03 -4.45 12.69
CA PRO A 32 3.22 -3.60 12.59
C PRO A 32 3.00 -2.17 13.12
N ARG A 33 1.73 -1.77 13.33
CA ARG A 33 1.30 -0.47 13.85
C ARG A 33 1.23 -0.43 15.37
N ASP A 34 1.28 -1.58 16.04
CA ASP A 34 1.27 -1.62 17.49
C ASP A 34 2.52 -0.93 18.09
N ILE A 35 2.35 -0.31 19.26
CA ILE A 35 3.43 0.44 19.93
C ILE A 35 4.59 -0.45 20.35
N ASP A 36 4.31 -1.72 20.67
CA ASP A 36 5.27 -2.74 21.08
C ASP A 36 5.81 -3.56 19.89
N SER A 37 5.47 -3.21 18.64
CA SER A 37 6.08 -3.84 17.47
C SER A 37 7.57 -3.53 17.37
N THR A 38 8.38 -4.58 17.23
CA THR A 38 9.84 -4.50 17.07
C THR A 38 10.23 -4.55 15.59
N PRO A 39 11.48 -4.20 15.23
CA PRO A 39 11.97 -4.35 13.86
C PRO A 39 11.85 -5.79 13.33
N GLU A 40 11.99 -6.79 14.20
CA GLU A 40 11.86 -8.21 13.86
C GLU A 40 10.42 -8.57 13.54
N SER A 41 9.46 -8.18 14.38
CA SER A 41 8.04 -8.47 14.17
C SER A 41 7.49 -7.78 12.91
N ARG A 42 7.97 -6.55 12.61
CA ARG A 42 7.62 -5.84 11.37
C ARG A 42 8.19 -6.52 10.13
N LYS A 43 9.43 -7.02 10.18
CA LYS A 43 10.03 -7.80 9.09
C LYS A 43 9.29 -9.12 8.84
N GLU A 44 8.87 -9.78 9.92
CA GLU A 44 8.04 -10.98 9.83
C GLU A 44 6.70 -10.67 9.17
N PHE A 45 6.00 -9.63 9.63
CA PHE A 45 4.77 -9.16 9.00
C PHE A 45 4.97 -8.87 7.49
N ASP A 46 6.04 -8.15 7.13
CA ASP A 46 6.38 -7.86 5.74
C ASP A 46 6.61 -9.12 4.90
N HIS A 47 7.23 -10.15 5.48
CA HIS A 47 7.48 -11.43 4.84
C HIS A 47 6.16 -12.17 4.54
N TYR A 48 5.27 -12.26 5.53
CA TYR A 48 3.95 -12.88 5.34
C TYR A 48 3.07 -12.11 4.36
N MET A 49 3.06 -10.78 4.45
CA MET A 49 2.36 -9.93 3.47
C MET A 49 2.84 -10.19 2.04
N ASP A 50 4.16 -10.29 1.81
CA ASP A 50 4.70 -10.61 0.49
C ASP A 50 4.34 -12.05 0.06
N GLY A 51 4.29 -13.00 1.00
CA GLY A 51 3.81 -14.36 0.76
C GLY A 51 2.35 -14.39 0.29
N TYR A 52 1.45 -13.75 1.03
CA TYR A 52 0.03 -13.65 0.67
C TYR A 52 -0.17 -12.94 -0.67
N LYS A 53 0.55 -11.84 -0.89
CA LYS A 53 0.52 -11.13 -2.17
C LYS A 53 0.93 -12.02 -3.35
N ASN A 54 1.98 -12.83 -3.20
CA ASN A 54 2.43 -13.70 -4.29
C ASN A 54 1.48 -14.89 -4.52
N GLY A 55 0.86 -15.41 -3.45
CA GLY A 55 -0.04 -16.57 -3.52
C GLY A 55 -1.49 -16.26 -3.87
N MET A 56 -1.99 -15.07 -3.51
CA MET A 56 -3.42 -14.72 -3.56
C MET A 56 -3.74 -13.54 -4.49
N ALA A 57 -2.74 -12.91 -5.11
CA ALA A 57 -2.98 -11.83 -6.07
C ALA A 57 -3.89 -12.28 -7.21
N THR A 58 -4.85 -11.43 -7.55
CA THR A 58 -5.70 -11.64 -8.73
C THR A 58 -4.85 -11.52 -10.00
N ARG A 59 -4.89 -12.55 -10.86
CA ARG A 59 -4.11 -12.58 -12.11
C ARG A 59 -5.00 -12.25 -13.30
N PHE A 60 -4.75 -11.11 -13.94
CA PHE A 60 -5.42 -10.65 -15.16
C PHE A 60 -4.56 -10.84 -16.42
N ASP A 61 -3.30 -11.21 -16.23
CA ASP A 61 -2.30 -11.48 -17.24
C ASP A 61 -2.33 -12.93 -17.76
N VAL A 62 -3.14 -13.78 -17.14
CA VAL A 62 -3.28 -15.19 -17.52
C VAL A 62 -4.53 -15.42 -18.36
N ASP A 63 -4.43 -16.30 -19.35
CA ASP A 63 -5.58 -16.66 -20.20
C ASP A 63 -6.70 -17.31 -19.39
N ILE A 64 -7.95 -17.00 -19.76
CA ILE A 64 -9.12 -17.70 -19.24
C ILE A 64 -9.03 -19.15 -19.72
N ARG A 65 -8.83 -20.09 -18.79
CA ARG A 65 -8.73 -21.52 -19.11
C ARG A 65 -10.03 -21.98 -19.80
N ASN A 66 -9.90 -22.61 -20.97
CA ASN A 66 -11.02 -23.13 -21.77
C ASN A 66 -11.92 -24.15 -21.04
N GLU A 67 -11.45 -24.72 -19.92
CA GLU A 67 -12.18 -25.73 -19.13
C GLU A 67 -13.23 -25.14 -18.17
N ARG A 68 -13.36 -23.80 -18.10
CA ARG A 68 -14.37 -23.15 -17.24
C ARG A 68 -15.75 -23.24 -17.86
N ASP A 69 -16.78 -23.41 -17.03
CA ASP A 69 -18.16 -23.30 -17.47
C ASP A 69 -18.44 -21.90 -18.07
N GLU A 70 -19.38 -21.83 -19.03
CA GLU A 70 -19.68 -20.60 -19.77
C GLU A 70 -20.05 -19.43 -18.84
N ARG A 71 -20.74 -19.72 -17.73
CA ARG A 71 -21.13 -18.71 -16.73
C ARG A 71 -19.90 -18.17 -15.99
N SER A 72 -18.98 -19.02 -15.55
CA SER A 72 -17.72 -18.59 -14.93
C SER A 72 -16.80 -17.84 -15.91
N ALA A 73 -16.77 -18.26 -17.18
CA ALA A 73 -16.01 -17.56 -18.22
C ALA A 73 -16.58 -16.14 -18.45
N LYS A 74 -17.91 -16.02 -18.54
CA LYS A 74 -18.59 -14.74 -18.66
C LYS A 74 -18.38 -13.83 -17.46
N LEU A 75 -18.50 -14.36 -16.24
CA LEU A 75 -18.23 -13.60 -15.01
C LEU A 75 -16.77 -13.09 -14.98
N THR A 76 -15.81 -13.92 -15.39
CA THR A 76 -14.40 -13.52 -15.47
C THR A 76 -14.20 -12.35 -16.45
N MET A 77 -14.86 -12.39 -17.61
CA MET A 77 -14.83 -11.31 -18.61
C MET A 77 -15.50 -10.03 -18.09
N ASP A 78 -16.65 -10.14 -17.42
CA ASP A 78 -17.35 -8.99 -16.85
C ASP A 78 -16.51 -8.31 -15.76
N THR A 79 -15.86 -9.10 -14.89
CA THR A 79 -14.90 -8.59 -13.90
C THR A 79 -13.73 -7.87 -14.56
N LEU A 80 -13.08 -8.50 -15.57
CA LEU A 80 -11.98 -7.89 -16.33
C LEU A 80 -12.36 -6.51 -16.91
N VAL A 81 -13.54 -6.41 -17.52
CA VAL A 81 -14.05 -5.17 -18.10
C VAL A 81 -14.33 -4.12 -17.01
N LEU A 82 -14.92 -4.53 -15.88
CA LEU A 82 -15.17 -3.64 -14.75
C LEU A 82 -13.86 -3.08 -14.18
N SER A 83 -12.88 -3.94 -13.91
CA SER A 83 -11.57 -3.56 -13.37
C SER A 83 -10.83 -2.63 -14.34
N ALA A 84 -10.91 -2.88 -15.65
CA ALA A 84 -10.33 -2.01 -16.67
C ALA A 84 -10.99 -0.61 -16.70
N LYS A 85 -12.32 -0.55 -16.58
CA LYS A 85 -13.06 0.73 -16.51
C LYS A 85 -12.73 1.51 -15.23
N LEU A 86 -12.65 0.83 -14.09
CA LEU A 86 -12.22 1.44 -12.82
C LEU A 86 -10.80 1.99 -12.91
N ALA A 87 -9.86 1.24 -13.49
CA ALA A 87 -8.49 1.69 -13.68
C ALA A 87 -8.38 2.87 -14.67
N ALA A 88 -9.24 2.95 -15.68
CA ALA A 88 -9.28 4.09 -16.61
C ALA A 88 -9.85 5.37 -15.96
N LEU A 89 -10.78 5.23 -15.02
CA LEU A 89 -11.35 6.35 -14.25
C LEU A 89 -10.46 6.77 -13.07
N THR A 90 -9.67 5.84 -12.53
CA THR A 90 -8.72 6.12 -11.45
C THR A 90 -7.47 6.75 -12.04
N PRO A 91 -7.07 7.97 -11.62
CA PRO A 91 -5.85 8.57 -12.12
C PRO A 91 -4.65 7.63 -11.92
N PRO A 92 -3.68 7.58 -12.87
CA PRO A 92 -2.51 6.70 -12.76
C PRO A 92 -1.66 6.97 -11.52
N GLN A 93 -1.78 8.18 -10.99
CA GLN A 93 -1.42 8.49 -9.61
C GLN A 93 -2.61 8.06 -8.74
N GLY A 94 -2.62 6.80 -8.29
CA GLY A 94 -3.63 6.30 -7.34
C GLY A 94 -3.82 7.30 -6.21
N TYR A 95 -5.03 7.41 -5.64
CA TYR A 95 -5.45 8.43 -4.66
C TYR A 95 -4.27 9.21 -4.08
N PRO A 96 -4.09 10.51 -4.40
CA PRO A 96 -2.95 11.31 -3.96
C PRO A 96 -2.67 11.23 -2.45
N ASN A 97 -3.70 10.80 -1.69
CA ASN A 97 -3.74 10.83 -0.24
C ASN A 97 -3.90 9.44 0.41
N ALA A 98 -3.92 8.31 -0.31
CA ALA A 98 -3.91 7.00 0.35
C ALA A 98 -2.46 6.65 0.70
N PRO A 99 -2.02 6.80 1.97
CA PRO A 99 -0.63 6.60 2.29
C PRO A 99 -0.34 5.12 2.12
N ARG A 100 0.61 4.77 1.23
CA ARG A 100 1.19 3.43 1.27
C ARG A 100 2.04 3.36 2.53
N TYR A 101 1.43 2.89 3.60
CA TYR A 101 2.12 2.64 4.86
C TYR A 101 3.05 1.45 4.65
N TYR A 102 4.34 1.74 4.77
CA TYR A 102 5.40 0.74 4.79
C TYR A 102 6.00 0.74 6.20
N SER A 103 6.48 -0.42 6.66
CA SER A 103 7.32 -0.47 7.85
C SER A 103 8.56 0.43 7.66
N PRO A 104 9.12 1.01 8.72
CA PRO A 104 10.37 1.77 8.65
C PRO A 104 11.48 1.00 7.92
N GLU A 105 11.57 -0.31 8.16
CA GLU A 105 12.55 -1.22 7.57
C GLU A 105 12.32 -1.38 6.06
N ARG A 106 11.06 -1.50 5.63
CA ARG A 106 10.71 -1.61 4.21
C ARG A 106 10.95 -0.30 3.47
N LEU A 107 10.67 0.84 4.11
CA LEU A 107 10.98 2.16 3.56
C LEU A 107 12.48 2.32 3.30
N GLU A 108 13.30 1.90 4.26
CA GLU A 108 14.77 1.94 4.14
C GLU A 108 15.26 1.10 2.95
N ILE A 109 14.69 -0.10 2.74
CA ILE A 109 15.01 -0.96 1.59
C ILE A 109 14.60 -0.32 0.27
N ILE A 110 13.41 0.26 0.18
CA ILE A 110 12.89 0.90 -1.04
C ILE A 110 13.73 2.15 -1.37
N TYR A 111 14.09 2.93 -0.35
CA TYR A 111 14.98 4.09 -0.47
C TYR A 111 16.36 3.69 -1.02
N LYS A 112 17.02 2.69 -0.39
CA LYS A 112 18.33 2.17 -0.84
C LYS A 112 18.30 1.61 -2.27
N ARG A 113 17.14 1.12 -2.72
CA ARG A 113 16.93 0.63 -4.10
C ARG A 113 16.62 1.74 -5.10
N HIS A 114 16.61 3.01 -4.68
CA HIS A 114 16.23 4.17 -5.49
C HIS A 114 14.83 4.03 -6.12
N LYS A 115 13.91 3.33 -5.44
CA LYS A 115 12.51 3.14 -5.87
C LYS A 115 11.52 4.03 -5.14
N LEU A 116 11.98 4.78 -4.13
CA LEU A 116 11.19 5.77 -3.42
C LEU A 116 11.32 7.10 -4.17
N ASP A 117 10.19 7.73 -4.50
CA ASP A 117 10.24 9.12 -4.94
C ASP A 117 10.72 9.97 -3.77
N LYS A 118 11.83 10.71 -3.99
CA LYS A 118 12.42 11.61 -3.00
C LYS A 118 11.41 12.65 -2.47
N LEU A 119 10.39 12.98 -3.26
CA LEU A 119 9.33 13.92 -2.89
C LEU A 119 8.26 13.29 -2.00
N LEU A 120 8.18 11.95 -1.98
CA LEU A 120 7.20 11.17 -1.24
C LEU A 120 7.84 10.38 -0.10
N ASP A 121 9.04 10.76 0.35
CA ASP A 121 9.70 10.08 1.46
C ASP A 121 8.92 10.33 2.78
N PRO A 122 8.26 9.30 3.33
CA PRO A 122 7.46 9.47 4.53
C PRO A 122 8.31 9.63 5.79
N ARG A 123 9.63 9.38 5.72
CA ARG A 123 10.58 9.58 6.84
C ARG A 123 10.89 11.06 7.08
N ILE A 124 10.68 11.91 6.09
CA ILE A 124 10.79 13.37 6.24
C ILE A 124 9.49 13.86 6.88
N PRO A 125 9.55 14.52 8.07
CA PRO A 125 8.37 15.11 8.70
C PRO A 125 7.62 15.98 7.69
N ALA A 126 6.29 15.92 7.72
CA ALA A 126 5.43 16.57 6.71
C ALA A 126 5.79 18.05 6.51
N ILE A 127 6.09 18.74 7.62
CA ILE A 127 6.53 20.13 7.68
C ILE A 127 7.76 20.39 6.79
N TYR A 128 8.70 19.44 6.69
CA TYR A 128 9.96 19.60 5.94
C TYR A 128 9.91 19.03 4.51
N ARG A 129 8.75 18.55 4.04
CA ARG A 129 8.62 18.03 2.66
C ARG A 129 8.70 19.16 1.63
N TYR A 130 9.16 18.82 0.42
CA TYR A 130 9.34 19.77 -0.68
C TYR A 130 8.05 20.54 -1.04
N ASN A 131 6.90 19.88 -0.97
CA ASN A 131 5.60 20.45 -1.34
C ASN A 131 4.91 21.20 -0.18
N PHE A 132 5.52 21.26 1.00
CA PHE A 132 4.87 21.84 2.17
C PHE A 132 4.90 23.38 2.09
N PRO A 133 3.76 24.07 2.26
CA PRO A 133 3.72 25.54 2.18
C PRO A 133 4.62 26.20 3.22
N GLU A 134 5.51 27.09 2.77
CA GLU A 134 6.50 27.74 3.63
C GLU A 134 5.83 28.66 4.66
N ASP A 135 4.73 29.31 4.30
CA ASP A 135 3.95 30.16 5.19
C ASP A 135 3.34 29.38 6.37
N LEU A 136 2.85 28.17 6.11
CA LEU A 136 2.36 27.25 7.14
C LEU A 136 3.51 26.74 8.02
N ARG A 137 4.67 26.43 7.44
CA ARG A 137 5.86 25.98 8.17
C ARG A 137 6.28 27.01 9.21
N VAL A 138 6.39 28.27 8.80
CA VAL A 138 6.77 29.38 9.68
C VAL A 138 5.76 29.53 10.83
N LYS A 139 4.45 29.47 10.55
CA LYS A 139 3.40 29.56 11.57
C LYS A 139 3.48 28.41 12.59
N ILE A 140 3.68 27.17 12.12
CA ILE A 140 3.78 25.99 12.98
C ILE A 140 5.02 26.08 13.88
N LEU A 141 6.18 26.47 13.33
CA LEU A 141 7.42 26.63 14.10
C LEU A 141 7.33 27.76 15.12
N ALA A 142 6.68 28.88 14.76
CA ALA A 142 6.45 30.00 15.69
C ALA A 142 5.55 29.57 16.86
N TYR A 143 4.44 28.87 16.57
CA TYR A 143 3.54 28.32 17.57
C TYR A 143 4.25 27.32 18.49
N ALA A 144 5.04 26.39 17.93
CA ALA A 144 5.80 25.44 18.73
C ALA A 144 6.78 26.13 19.70
N LYS A 145 7.44 27.19 19.23
CA LYS A 145 8.35 28.02 20.05
C LYS A 145 7.62 28.78 21.15
N GLU A 146 6.46 29.37 20.85
CA GLU A 146 5.64 30.11 21.82
C GLU A 146 5.13 29.19 22.94
N HIS A 147 4.77 27.94 22.59
CA HIS A 147 4.17 26.99 23.52
C HIS A 147 5.15 25.95 24.08
N ASN A 148 6.46 26.10 23.88
CA ASN A 148 7.48 25.14 24.32
C ASN A 148 7.20 23.68 23.90
N ILE A 149 6.60 23.48 22.73
CA ILE A 149 6.36 22.16 22.17
C ILE A 149 7.68 21.67 21.59
N LYS A 150 8.19 20.55 22.12
CA LYS A 150 9.41 19.90 21.63
C LYS A 150 9.09 18.97 20.46
N GLU A 151 10.07 18.79 19.56
CA GLU A 151 10.05 17.76 18.50
C GLU A 151 9.97 16.35 19.08
#